data_AF-A0A7S2S024-F1
#
_entry.id   AF-A0A7S2S024-F1
#
_cell.length_a   1.000
_cell.length_b   1.000
_cell.length_c   1.000
_cell.angle_alpha   90.00
_cell.angle_beta   90.00
_cell.angle_gamma   90.00
#
_symmetry.space_group_name_H-M   'P 1'
#
loop_
_entity.id
_entity.type
_entity.pdbx_description
1 polymer ?
#
loop_
_entity_poly.entity_id
_entity_poly.type
_entity_poly.pdbx_seq_one_letter_code
_entity_poly.pdbx_strand_id
1 'polypeptide(L)'
;MSSGMSNEQDIESMKMDPPQQSLNKKRNLLLCVGSLAVVALTIGLSVGLTRGKGEERGNVQEPTKLNKQDFSRSSSFIDQACSMGNRVMSDSTTGNSTGNMFESTVNAFCETECEVAQCCDPFSSDDSSCVSSQASLASCVAYAKCQVEGYPAALDLPTMCSMEQISENSTACAEACDAATCCFADDVNDQCFPEMFMMCMDYAPCQNLRVNTMLPVAPHNLDEICSNTDKEQCKNICDAASCCVDDPGNEDNCFSTNFITCTSYAACGFLLLDLPNNKVPEPSNGTDFAEICSPSLLMSGQDGARDDCINTCEQAECCTASGVDMLNNCFFTDPFGCLEYATCSYLEVTGGSVPAAPENITELCSLENILDSSSGSDCADICEAPEASCCFEWTSADNCVDDGNAYACGTYYPCLSMLLSSGEVGNLQSPNEAIDEKCSLDSVQENSTACEELCEPAVCCTSIDDNCFFNNADVCGKYIVNCANLVVPTGDLEAAEPPENIGDICSPFSFITGRSQECSDLCVQASPCCTEMGDESCLLNSPTQCAKWALYCI
;
A
#
# COMPACT_ATOMS: atom_id res chain seq x y z
N MET A 1 12.49 73.58 -8.29
CA MET A 1 13.36 73.95 -9.42
C MET A 1 13.98 72.67 -9.94
N SER A 2 13.77 72.41 -11.24
CA SER A 2 14.35 71.37 -12.13
C SER A 2 14.13 69.90 -11.76
N SER A 3 13.27 69.18 -12.51
CA SER A 3 13.49 68.56 -13.85
C SER A 3 14.33 67.29 -13.70
N GLY A 4 13.91 66.07 -14.05
CA GLY A 4 13.04 65.61 -15.14
C GLY A 4 13.90 64.76 -16.09
N MET A 5 13.45 63.57 -16.49
CA MET A 5 13.74 62.95 -17.79
C MET A 5 12.99 61.60 -17.91
N SER A 6 11.92 61.65 -18.70
CA SER A 6 11.25 60.51 -19.33
C SER A 6 12.05 60.08 -20.56
N ASN A 7 12.10 58.79 -20.86
CA ASN A 7 12.55 58.30 -22.16
C ASN A 7 11.44 57.50 -22.83
N GLU A 8 11.10 57.98 -24.02
CA GLU A 8 10.08 57.55 -24.96
C GLU A 8 10.86 56.97 -26.15
N GLN A 9 10.57 55.74 -26.56
CA GLN A 9 11.07 55.18 -27.82
C GLN A 9 9.92 54.50 -28.57
N ASP A 10 9.59 55.13 -29.70
CA ASP A 10 8.81 54.62 -30.81
C ASP A 10 9.54 53.47 -31.51
N ILE A 11 8.82 52.38 -31.83
CA ILE A 11 9.17 51.47 -32.94
C ILE A 11 7.89 51.10 -33.73
N GLU A 12 8.06 51.08 -35.04
CA GLU A 12 7.10 51.07 -36.13
C GLU A 12 6.25 49.80 -36.32
N SER A 13 4.98 50.04 -36.67
CA SER A 13 4.16 49.39 -37.72
C SER A 13 4.65 48.07 -38.37
N MET A 14 3.95 46.98 -38.07
CA MET A 14 3.71 45.87 -39.02
C MET A 14 2.21 45.64 -39.22
N LYS A 15 1.79 45.71 -40.48
CA LYS A 15 0.46 45.32 -40.98
C LYS A 15 0.29 43.80 -40.86
N MET A 16 -0.83 43.35 -40.31
CA MET A 16 -1.38 42.01 -40.54
C MET A 16 -2.87 42.08 -40.88
N ASP A 17 -3.25 41.25 -41.84
CA ASP A 17 -4.55 41.10 -42.49
C ASP A 17 -5.65 40.51 -41.58
N PRO A 18 -6.95 40.61 -41.94
CA PRO A 18 -8.07 40.45 -41.03
C PRO A 18 -8.47 38.99 -40.75
N PRO A 19 -9.01 38.66 -39.56
CA PRO A 19 -9.45 37.31 -39.26
C PRO A 19 -10.84 36.99 -39.85
N GLN A 20 -10.92 35.82 -40.48
CA GLN A 20 -12.15 35.21 -40.98
C GLN A 20 -13.09 34.84 -39.81
N GLN A 21 -14.20 35.56 -39.70
CA GLN A 21 -15.40 35.10 -38.98
C GLN A 21 -16.32 34.35 -39.94
N SER A 22 -16.43 33.02 -39.81
CA SER A 22 -17.60 32.24 -40.27
C SER A 22 -17.33 30.73 -40.17
N LEU A 23 -17.61 30.10 -39.02
CA LEU A 23 -17.93 28.64 -38.97
C LEU A 23 -18.49 28.11 -37.62
N ASN A 24 -18.75 28.94 -36.60
CA ASN A 24 -19.24 28.46 -35.29
C ASN A 24 -20.76 28.44 -35.07
N LYS A 25 -21.59 28.73 -36.09
CA LYS A 25 -23.05 28.77 -35.91
C LYS A 25 -23.80 27.46 -36.21
N LYS A 26 -23.14 26.44 -36.76
CA LYS A 26 -23.79 25.14 -37.10
C LYS A 26 -23.51 24.01 -36.12
N ARG A 27 -22.52 24.13 -35.22
CA ARG A 27 -22.19 23.11 -34.21
C ARG A 27 -23.14 23.12 -32.98
N ASN A 28 -23.65 24.29 -32.59
CA ASN A 28 -24.52 24.41 -31.41
C ASN A 28 -25.98 23.99 -31.63
N LEU A 29 -26.41 23.71 -32.87
CA LEU A 29 -27.78 23.23 -33.14
C LEU A 29 -27.88 21.68 -33.11
N LEU A 30 -26.77 20.97 -33.33
CA LEU A 30 -26.74 19.49 -33.31
C LEU A 30 -26.62 18.92 -31.89
N LEU A 31 -26.02 19.66 -30.94
CA LEU A 31 -25.87 19.22 -29.55
C LEU A 31 -27.17 19.34 -28.74
N CYS A 32 -28.11 20.22 -29.10
CA CYS A 32 -29.39 20.36 -28.38
C CYS A 32 -30.46 19.34 -28.80
N VAL A 33 -30.30 18.64 -29.93
CA VAL A 33 -31.27 17.64 -30.40
C VAL A 33 -30.89 16.23 -29.92
N GLY A 34 -29.61 15.97 -29.65
CA GLY A 34 -29.14 14.69 -29.09
C GLY A 34 -29.53 14.46 -27.63
N SER A 35 -29.55 15.51 -26.80
CA SER A 35 -29.87 15.41 -25.37
C SER A 35 -31.35 15.15 -25.07
N LEU A 36 -32.27 15.55 -25.95
CA LEU A 36 -33.70 15.26 -25.79
C LEU A 36 -34.09 13.82 -26.14
N ALA A 37 -33.29 13.13 -26.97
CA ALA A 37 -33.53 11.72 -27.32
C ALA A 37 -33.09 10.75 -26.22
N VAL A 38 -32.05 11.11 -25.45
CA VAL A 38 -31.52 10.27 -24.36
C VAL A 38 -32.43 10.31 -23.13
N VAL A 39 -33.04 11.47 -22.82
CA VAL A 39 -34.00 11.60 -21.70
C VAL A 39 -35.33 10.88 -21.98
N ALA A 40 -35.75 10.79 -23.24
CA ALA A 40 -36.97 10.06 -23.62
C ALA A 40 -36.78 8.52 -23.55
N LEU A 41 -35.56 8.01 -23.73
CA LEU A 41 -35.25 6.58 -23.64
C LEU A 41 -35.11 6.09 -22.19
N THR A 42 -34.60 6.92 -21.27
CA THR A 42 -34.48 6.57 -19.85
C THR A 42 -35.82 6.52 -19.11
N ILE A 43 -36.80 7.36 -19.50
CA ILE A 43 -38.16 7.33 -18.91
C ILE A 43 -39.00 6.15 -19.45
N GLY A 44 -38.68 5.63 -20.63
CA GLY A 44 -39.38 4.49 -21.23
C GLY A 44 -39.06 3.13 -20.58
N LEU A 45 -37.87 2.99 -19.99
CA LEU A 45 -37.42 1.73 -19.38
C LEU A 45 -37.87 1.55 -17.92
N SER A 46 -38.25 2.63 -17.23
CA SER A 46 -38.63 2.58 -15.81
C SER A 46 -40.09 2.13 -15.55
N VAL A 47 -40.91 1.92 -16.60
CA VAL A 47 -42.32 1.51 -16.46
C VAL A 47 -42.55 0.02 -16.82
N GLY A 48 -41.50 -0.72 -17.19
CA GLY A 48 -41.62 -2.08 -17.74
C GLY A 48 -41.54 -3.26 -16.76
N LEU A 49 -41.07 -3.08 -15.53
CA LEU A 49 -40.71 -4.20 -14.65
C LEU A 49 -41.43 -4.19 -13.30
N THR A 50 -42.75 -4.36 -13.33
CA THR A 50 -43.49 -4.90 -12.17
C THR A 50 -44.55 -5.89 -12.65
N ARG A 51 -44.21 -7.18 -12.76
CA ARG A 51 -45.21 -8.27 -12.74
C ARG A 51 -44.63 -9.69 -12.53
N GLY A 52 -44.97 -10.28 -11.37
CA GLY A 52 -44.98 -11.73 -11.10
C GLY A 52 -43.66 -12.28 -10.56
N LYS A 53 -43.60 -13.18 -9.58
CA LYS A 53 -44.55 -14.15 -9.01
C LYS A 53 -44.12 -14.48 -7.56
N GLY A 54 -45.07 -14.90 -6.73
CA GLY A 54 -44.80 -15.46 -5.40
C GLY A 54 -44.67 -16.99 -5.39
N GLU A 55 -44.14 -17.50 -4.27
CA GLU A 55 -44.02 -18.88 -3.72
C GLU A 55 -42.62 -18.96 -3.06
N GLU A 56 -42.30 -19.58 -1.93
CA GLU A 56 -42.97 -20.32 -0.85
C GLU A 56 -42.06 -20.16 0.39
N ARG A 57 -42.62 -20.11 1.61
CA ARG A 57 -41.84 -20.00 2.87
C ARG A 57 -41.39 -21.38 3.34
N GLY A 58 -40.07 -21.60 3.40
CA GLY A 58 -39.43 -22.66 4.19
C GLY A 58 -39.06 -22.15 5.59
N ASN A 59 -39.26 -22.98 6.61
CA ASN A 59 -38.96 -22.68 8.02
C ASN A 59 -37.46 -22.48 8.26
N VAL A 60 -37.08 -21.30 8.75
CA VAL A 60 -35.75 -21.03 9.31
C VAL A 60 -35.81 -21.23 10.82
N GLN A 61 -34.84 -22.01 11.33
CA GLN A 61 -34.65 -22.36 12.73
C GLN A 61 -34.17 -21.12 13.51
N GLU A 62 -34.78 -20.83 14.66
CA GLU A 62 -34.39 -19.69 15.52
C GLU A 62 -32.94 -19.86 16.02
N PRO A 63 -32.07 -18.83 15.92
CA PRO A 63 -30.75 -18.86 16.53
C PRO A 63 -30.86 -18.77 18.05
N THR A 64 -30.10 -19.64 18.71
CA THR A 64 -29.94 -19.72 20.16
C THR A 64 -29.48 -18.36 20.70
N LYS A 65 -30.32 -17.71 21.53
CA LYS A 65 -29.97 -16.45 22.18
C LYS A 65 -28.76 -16.65 23.11
N LEU A 66 -27.62 -16.08 22.74
CA LEU A 66 -26.49 -15.90 23.64
C LEU A 66 -26.90 -14.96 24.78
N ASN A 67 -26.64 -15.38 26.01
CA ASN A 67 -27.09 -14.70 27.22
C ASN A 67 -26.16 -13.52 27.58
N LYS A 68 -26.63 -12.28 27.37
CA LYS A 68 -25.91 -11.03 27.73
C LYS A 68 -25.45 -10.96 29.21
N GLN A 69 -26.04 -11.75 30.10
CA GLN A 69 -25.63 -11.78 31.52
C GLN A 69 -24.30 -12.48 31.79
N ASP A 70 -23.85 -13.36 30.89
CA ASP A 70 -22.60 -14.08 31.09
C ASP A 70 -21.39 -13.22 30.68
N PHE A 71 -21.58 -12.23 29.79
CA PHE A 71 -20.54 -11.29 29.36
C PHE A 71 -20.21 -10.21 30.41
N SER A 72 -21.22 -9.66 31.10
CA SER A 72 -20.99 -8.60 32.11
C SER A 72 -20.34 -9.13 33.41
N ARG A 73 -20.41 -10.44 33.66
CA ARG A 73 -19.79 -11.07 34.83
C ARG A 73 -18.31 -11.34 34.65
N SER A 74 -17.86 -11.62 33.43
CA SER A 74 -16.46 -11.93 33.15
C SER A 74 -15.59 -10.68 33.14
N SER A 75 -16.02 -9.58 32.51
CA SER A 75 -15.25 -8.32 32.55
C SER A 75 -15.15 -7.77 33.97
N SER A 76 -16.27 -7.67 34.70
CA SER A 76 -16.27 -7.12 36.07
C SER A 76 -15.46 -7.94 37.07
N PHE A 77 -15.27 -9.24 36.83
CA PHE A 77 -14.42 -10.11 37.65
C PHE A 77 -12.93 -9.90 37.35
N ILE A 78 -12.55 -9.77 36.07
CA ILE A 78 -11.19 -9.42 35.64
C ILE A 78 -10.83 -8.00 36.13
N ASP A 79 -11.77 -7.05 36.02
CA ASP A 79 -11.64 -5.67 36.51
C ASP A 79 -11.40 -5.62 38.02
N GLN A 80 -12.07 -6.49 38.79
CA GLN A 80 -11.91 -6.56 40.24
C GLN A 80 -10.61 -7.25 40.65
N ALA A 81 -10.15 -8.26 39.90
CA ALA A 81 -8.91 -8.98 40.16
C ALA A 81 -7.67 -8.13 39.85
N CYS A 82 -7.63 -7.49 38.68
CA CYS A 82 -6.50 -6.64 38.25
C CYS A 82 -6.40 -5.35 39.08
N SER A 83 -7.53 -4.72 39.43
CA SER A 83 -7.53 -3.53 40.30
C SER A 83 -7.16 -3.83 41.76
N MET A 84 -7.46 -5.04 42.27
CA MET A 84 -6.97 -5.48 43.59
C MET A 84 -5.46 -5.66 43.61
N GLY A 85 -4.85 -6.17 42.53
CA GLY A 85 -3.39 -6.27 42.39
C GLY A 85 -2.69 -4.92 42.47
N ASN A 86 -3.19 -3.93 41.70
CA ASN A 86 -2.62 -2.58 41.65
C ASN A 86 -2.81 -1.76 42.95
N ARG A 87 -3.90 -1.99 43.68
CA ARG A 87 -4.11 -1.39 45.01
C ARG A 87 -3.18 -1.95 46.09
N VAL A 88 -2.85 -3.24 46.02
CA VAL A 88 -1.93 -3.87 46.98
C VAL A 88 -0.47 -3.43 46.75
N MET A 89 -0.11 -3.08 45.50
CA MET A 89 1.20 -2.52 45.17
C MET A 89 1.40 -1.09 45.69
N SER A 90 0.36 -0.24 45.64
CA SER A 90 0.44 1.18 46.01
C SER A 90 0.44 1.44 47.53
N ASP A 91 -0.15 0.55 48.34
CA ASP A 91 -0.14 0.67 49.81
C ASP A 91 1.12 0.07 50.49
N SER A 92 2.01 -0.60 49.75
CA SER A 92 3.20 -1.27 50.28
C SER A 92 4.45 -0.37 50.27
N THR A 93 4.46 0.70 51.07
CA THR A 93 5.64 1.57 51.26
C THR A 93 6.61 1.13 52.37
N THR A 94 6.59 -0.16 52.78
CA THR A 94 7.50 -0.64 53.85
C THR A 94 8.37 -1.82 53.43
N GLY A 95 9.58 -1.50 52.96
CA GLY A 95 10.84 -2.14 53.35
C GLY A 95 11.06 -3.64 53.11
N ASN A 96 11.70 -3.94 51.97
CA ASN A 96 12.63 -5.05 51.68
C ASN A 96 12.12 -6.52 51.65
N SER A 97 12.33 -7.11 50.47
CA SER A 97 12.42 -8.53 50.09
C SER A 97 11.17 -9.34 49.77
N THR A 98 9.96 -8.77 49.91
CA THR A 98 8.71 -9.45 49.49
C THR A 98 8.12 -8.96 48.16
N GLY A 99 8.63 -7.87 47.58
CA GLY A 99 8.14 -7.30 46.31
C GLY A 99 8.26 -8.24 45.12
N ASN A 100 9.43 -8.88 44.95
CA ASN A 100 9.69 -9.74 43.79
C ASN A 100 8.82 -11.01 43.76
N MET A 101 8.31 -11.47 44.91
CA MET A 101 7.42 -12.64 44.96
C MET A 101 5.98 -12.28 44.55
N PHE A 102 5.55 -11.05 44.86
CA PHE A 102 4.21 -10.57 44.52
C PHE A 102 4.12 -10.13 43.06
N GLU A 103 5.14 -9.46 42.54
CA GLU A 103 5.28 -9.13 41.11
C GLU A 103 5.27 -10.39 40.25
N SER A 104 6.02 -11.42 40.65
CA SER A 104 5.98 -12.74 39.99
C SER A 104 4.61 -13.42 40.08
N THR A 105 3.81 -13.15 41.11
CA THR A 105 2.47 -13.76 41.26
C THR A 105 1.41 -13.00 40.45
N VAL A 106 1.52 -11.67 40.34
CA VAL A 106 0.64 -10.84 39.50
C VAL A 106 0.94 -11.08 38.02
N ASN A 107 2.22 -11.14 37.63
CA ASN A 107 2.62 -11.53 36.28
C ASN A 107 2.15 -12.95 35.96
N ALA A 108 2.33 -13.91 36.88
CA ALA A 108 1.81 -15.27 36.67
C ALA A 108 0.27 -15.28 36.56
N PHE A 109 -0.45 -14.43 37.30
CA PHE A 109 -1.92 -14.36 37.22
C PHE A 109 -2.41 -13.72 35.92
N CYS A 110 -1.76 -12.64 35.46
CA CYS A 110 -2.01 -12.04 34.15
C CYS A 110 -1.63 -12.99 33.01
N GLU A 111 -0.51 -13.70 33.12
CA GLU A 111 -0.12 -14.78 32.19
C GLU A 111 -1.14 -15.91 32.20
N THR A 112 -1.69 -16.29 33.36
CA THR A 112 -2.72 -17.34 33.46
C THR A 112 -4.04 -16.88 32.83
N GLU A 113 -4.44 -15.61 32.96
CA GLU A 113 -5.65 -15.07 32.34
C GLU A 113 -5.47 -14.79 30.84
N CYS A 114 -4.29 -14.34 30.37
CA CYS A 114 -3.97 -14.30 28.93
C CYS A 114 -3.84 -15.75 28.36
N GLU A 115 -3.45 -16.77 29.15
CA GLU A 115 -3.52 -18.21 28.80
C GLU A 115 -4.99 -18.69 28.64
N VAL A 116 -5.88 -18.24 29.52
CA VAL A 116 -7.32 -18.57 29.47
C VAL A 116 -8.00 -17.92 28.25
N ALA A 117 -7.47 -16.80 27.74
CA ALA A 117 -7.96 -16.17 26.52
C ALA A 117 -7.74 -17.02 25.25
N GLN A 118 -6.95 -18.10 25.29
CA GLN A 118 -6.63 -18.96 24.13
C GLN A 118 -6.19 -18.18 22.88
N CYS A 119 -5.60 -17.00 23.04
CA CYS A 119 -5.06 -16.23 21.93
C CYS A 119 -3.58 -16.61 21.79
N CYS A 120 -3.23 -17.13 20.62
CA CYS A 120 -1.87 -17.46 20.24
C CYS A 120 -1.10 -16.18 19.85
N ASP A 121 0.21 -16.18 20.08
CA ASP A 121 1.12 -15.12 19.66
C ASP A 121 1.24 -15.12 18.12
N PRO A 122 0.74 -14.09 17.41
CA PRO A 122 0.81 -14.05 15.94
C PRO A 122 2.24 -13.85 15.41
N PHE A 123 3.22 -13.58 16.28
CA PHE A 123 4.62 -13.36 15.93
C PHE A 123 5.57 -14.48 16.39
N SER A 124 5.04 -15.51 17.05
CA SER A 124 5.79 -16.70 17.43
C SER A 124 6.13 -17.52 16.18
N SER A 125 7.41 -17.85 16.00
CA SER A 125 7.91 -18.67 14.89
C SER A 125 7.52 -20.15 14.97
N ASP A 126 6.82 -20.58 16.03
CA ASP A 126 6.38 -21.96 16.19
C ASP A 126 5.06 -22.20 15.44
N ASP A 127 5.08 -23.14 14.48
CA ASP A 127 4.01 -23.56 13.55
C ASP A 127 2.70 -24.08 14.19
N SER A 128 2.41 -23.79 15.47
CA SER A 128 1.11 -24.13 16.07
C SER A 128 0.06 -23.11 15.64
N SER A 129 -0.72 -23.48 14.62
CA SER A 129 -1.68 -22.61 13.93
C SER A 129 -2.73 -21.97 14.86
N CYS A 130 -2.73 -20.63 14.87
CA CYS A 130 -3.74 -19.78 15.52
C CYS A 130 -5.13 -19.86 14.84
N VAL A 131 -5.24 -20.57 13.72
CA VAL A 131 -6.38 -20.49 12.78
C VAL A 131 -7.55 -21.40 13.20
N SER A 132 -7.46 -22.14 14.32
CA SER A 132 -8.44 -23.19 14.66
C SER A 132 -9.34 -22.94 15.87
N SER A 133 -9.26 -21.80 16.58
CA SER A 133 -10.08 -21.55 17.76
C SER A 133 -10.83 -20.21 17.75
N GLN A 134 -12.08 -20.30 18.20
CA GLN A 134 -13.19 -19.33 18.37
C GLN A 134 -12.88 -17.96 19.02
N ALA A 135 -11.67 -17.43 18.96
CA ALA A 135 -11.33 -16.13 19.52
C ALA A 135 -11.95 -15.00 18.68
N SER A 136 -12.80 -14.17 19.32
CA SER A 136 -13.37 -12.97 18.68
C SER A 136 -12.33 -11.86 18.54
N LEU A 137 -12.47 -10.96 17.56
CA LEU A 137 -11.58 -9.78 17.44
C LEU A 137 -11.52 -8.97 18.75
N ALA A 138 -12.62 -8.90 19.51
CA ALA A 138 -12.63 -8.27 20.84
C ALA A 138 -11.70 -8.97 21.85
N SER A 139 -11.57 -10.30 21.78
CA SER A 139 -10.60 -11.09 22.56
C SER A 139 -9.18 -10.85 22.06
N CYS A 140 -8.98 -10.69 20.74
CA CYS A 140 -7.69 -10.36 20.15
C CYS A 140 -7.25 -8.91 20.45
N VAL A 141 -8.16 -7.94 20.54
CA VAL A 141 -7.86 -6.56 20.99
C VAL A 141 -7.53 -6.54 22.48
N ALA A 142 -8.21 -7.35 23.30
CA ALA A 142 -7.81 -7.56 24.69
C ALA A 142 -6.44 -8.25 24.83
N TYR A 143 -6.11 -9.16 23.90
CA TYR A 143 -4.81 -9.83 23.83
C TYR A 143 -3.69 -8.94 23.25
N ALA A 144 -3.99 -8.07 22.28
CA ALA A 144 -3.06 -7.05 21.77
C ALA A 144 -2.60 -6.11 22.90
N LYS A 145 -3.52 -5.82 23.84
CA LYS A 145 -3.19 -5.15 25.11
C LYS A 145 -2.30 -5.98 26.05
N CYS A 146 -2.23 -7.31 25.91
CA CYS A 146 -1.25 -8.17 26.61
C CYS A 146 0.12 -8.23 25.86
N GLN A 147 0.20 -7.86 24.57
CA GLN A 147 1.27 -8.28 23.64
C GLN A 147 2.41 -7.27 23.41
N VAL A 148 2.28 -6.00 23.82
CA VAL A 148 3.45 -5.11 23.77
C VAL A 148 4.36 -5.47 24.94
N GLU A 149 5.39 -6.28 24.69
CA GLU A 149 6.56 -6.34 25.59
C GLU A 149 7.05 -4.90 25.81
N GLY A 150 6.67 -4.31 26.93
CA GLY A 150 6.98 -2.92 27.22
C GLY A 150 5.96 -2.27 28.12
N TYR A 151 4.81 -1.85 27.59
CA TYR A 151 3.96 -0.86 28.27
C TYR A 151 2.51 -0.93 27.78
N PRO A 152 1.64 -1.76 28.36
CA PRO A 152 0.21 -1.74 28.04
C PRO A 152 -0.43 -0.45 28.54
N ALA A 153 -1.31 0.13 27.74
CA ALA A 153 -2.10 1.29 28.14
C ALA A 153 -2.94 0.97 29.38
N ALA A 154 -3.01 1.91 30.32
CA ALA A 154 -3.86 1.76 31.50
C ALA A 154 -5.34 1.63 31.07
N LEU A 155 -6.10 0.70 31.69
CA LEU A 155 -7.51 0.50 31.34
C LEU A 155 -8.38 1.74 31.62
N ASP A 156 -7.98 2.55 32.59
CA ASP A 156 -8.65 3.80 32.96
C ASP A 156 -8.09 5.03 32.23
N LEU A 157 -7.17 4.84 31.27
CA LEU A 157 -6.59 5.93 30.49
C LEU A 157 -7.64 6.84 29.84
N PRO A 158 -8.76 6.36 29.26
CA PRO A 158 -9.81 7.24 28.74
C PRO A 158 -10.47 8.12 29.80
N THR A 159 -10.55 7.65 31.05
CA THR A 159 -11.09 8.43 32.17
C THR A 159 -10.04 9.38 32.70
N MET A 160 -8.81 8.90 32.93
CA MET A 160 -7.70 9.67 33.48
C MET A 160 -7.27 10.81 32.56
N CYS A 161 -7.31 10.57 31.25
CA CYS A 161 -6.98 11.54 30.20
C CYS A 161 -8.21 12.21 29.60
N SER A 162 -9.37 12.18 30.28
CA SER A 162 -10.50 12.99 29.85
C SER A 162 -10.20 14.48 30.03
N MET A 163 -10.84 15.34 29.23
CA MET A 163 -10.64 16.79 29.34
C MET A 163 -10.99 17.32 30.74
N GLU A 164 -12.00 16.75 31.39
CA GLU A 164 -12.38 17.08 32.76
C GLU A 164 -11.25 16.74 33.74
N GLN A 165 -10.71 15.52 33.67
CA GLN A 165 -9.64 15.08 34.57
C GLN A 165 -8.32 15.81 34.32
N ILE A 166 -7.96 16.08 33.06
CA ILE A 166 -6.76 16.84 32.71
C ILE A 166 -6.84 18.28 33.26
N SER A 167 -8.04 18.89 33.23
CA SER A 167 -8.24 20.24 33.79
C SER A 167 -8.06 20.31 35.30
N GLU A 168 -8.28 19.19 36.00
CA GLU A 168 -8.10 19.06 37.46
C GLU A 168 -6.66 18.64 37.81
N ASN A 169 -6.11 17.65 37.10
CA ASN A 169 -4.78 17.09 37.32
C ASN A 169 -4.24 16.39 36.07
N SER A 170 -3.53 17.12 35.22
CA SER A 170 -2.85 16.57 34.03
C SER A 170 -1.69 15.61 34.35
N THR A 171 -1.15 15.63 35.57
CA THR A 171 0.05 14.84 35.95
C THR A 171 -0.22 13.34 35.85
N ALA A 172 -1.38 12.88 36.33
CA ALA A 172 -1.71 11.46 36.32
C ALA A 172 -1.81 10.92 34.88
N CYS A 173 -2.48 11.67 34.00
CA CYS A 173 -2.54 11.34 32.58
C CYS A 173 -1.14 11.36 31.94
N ALA A 174 -0.33 12.40 32.18
CA ALA A 174 1.03 12.48 31.64
C ALA A 174 1.93 11.30 32.08
N GLU A 175 1.86 10.90 33.35
CA GLU A 175 2.59 9.73 33.85
C GLU A 175 2.11 8.43 33.22
N ALA A 176 0.79 8.25 33.05
CA ALA A 176 0.24 7.07 32.38
C ALA A 176 0.60 7.01 30.89
N CYS A 177 0.82 8.17 30.27
CA CYS A 177 1.13 8.33 28.85
C CYS A 177 2.62 8.34 28.52
N ASP A 178 3.52 8.32 29.52
CA ASP A 178 4.97 8.52 29.35
C ASP A 178 5.58 7.54 28.32
N ALA A 179 5.16 6.27 28.38
CA ALA A 179 5.61 5.22 27.47
C ALA A 179 5.24 5.44 26.00
N ALA A 180 4.21 6.26 25.72
CA ALA A 180 3.69 6.53 24.38
C ALA A 180 3.86 8.00 23.98
N THR A 181 4.80 8.73 24.57
CA THR A 181 4.98 10.17 24.32
C THR A 181 5.14 10.50 22.82
N CYS A 182 5.80 9.61 22.07
CA CYS A 182 5.95 9.75 20.62
C CYS A 182 4.61 9.68 19.84
N CYS A 183 3.57 9.05 20.39
CA CYS A 183 2.27 8.95 19.73
C CYS A 183 1.51 10.29 19.69
N PHE A 184 1.82 11.21 20.60
CA PHE A 184 1.16 12.52 20.72
C PHE A 184 2.16 13.68 20.73
N ALA A 185 3.35 13.48 20.13
CA ALA A 185 4.33 14.53 19.96
C ALA A 185 3.84 15.60 18.96
N ASP A 186 4.08 16.88 19.28
CA ASP A 186 3.73 17.99 18.41
C ASP A 186 4.69 18.15 17.22
N ASP A 187 5.93 17.66 17.33
CA ASP A 187 6.91 17.64 16.23
C ASP A 187 6.71 16.37 15.39
N VAL A 188 6.58 16.55 14.07
CA VAL A 188 6.41 15.45 13.12
C VAL A 188 7.59 14.47 13.15
N ASN A 189 8.80 14.95 13.50
CA ASN A 189 9.99 14.10 13.58
C ASN A 189 10.01 13.19 14.82
N ASP A 190 9.20 13.51 15.84
CA ASP A 190 9.09 12.73 17.08
C ASP A 190 7.86 11.80 17.06
N GLN A 191 7.13 11.76 15.95
CA GLN A 191 5.93 10.93 15.80
C GLN A 191 6.30 9.49 15.42
N CYS A 192 5.92 8.54 16.27
CA CYS A 192 6.12 7.10 16.04
C CYS A 192 4.88 6.40 15.45
N PHE A 193 3.85 7.15 15.05
CA PHE A 193 2.57 6.59 14.63
C PHE A 193 2.66 5.53 13.51
N PRO A 194 3.44 5.73 12.42
CA PRO A 194 3.57 4.71 11.38
C PRO A 194 4.20 3.39 11.87
N GLU A 195 5.10 3.48 12.86
CA GLU A 195 5.88 2.35 13.38
C GLU A 195 5.15 1.64 14.53
N MET A 196 4.39 2.39 15.33
CA MET A 196 3.72 1.94 16.55
C MET A 196 2.21 2.17 16.51
N PHE A 197 1.60 1.98 15.33
CA PHE A 197 0.18 2.25 15.10
C PHE A 197 -0.73 1.68 16.20
N MET A 198 -0.60 0.39 16.51
CA MET A 198 -1.46 -0.28 17.51
C MET A 198 -1.28 0.31 18.92
N MET A 199 -0.03 0.57 19.33
CA MET A 199 0.24 1.22 20.61
C MET A 199 -0.35 2.63 20.63
N CYS A 200 -0.18 3.42 19.57
CA CYS A 200 -0.73 4.76 19.51
C CYS A 200 -2.27 4.79 19.51
N MET A 201 -2.92 3.75 19.00
CA MET A 201 -4.37 3.58 19.13
C MET A 201 -4.80 3.25 20.57
N ASP A 202 -4.06 2.41 21.28
CA ASP A 202 -4.32 2.11 22.70
C ASP A 202 -4.09 3.33 23.61
N TYR A 203 -3.11 4.16 23.26
CA TYR A 203 -2.79 5.42 23.93
C TYR A 203 -3.53 6.63 23.33
N ALA A 204 -4.57 6.42 22.51
CA ALA A 204 -5.34 7.51 21.89
C ALA A 204 -5.79 8.59 22.89
N PRO A 205 -6.28 8.29 24.11
CA PRO A 205 -6.67 9.32 25.08
C PRO A 205 -5.55 10.32 25.44
N CYS A 206 -4.29 9.92 25.33
CA CYS A 206 -3.13 10.78 25.62
C CYS A 206 -3.00 11.96 24.65
N GLN A 207 -3.67 11.93 23.49
CA GLN A 207 -3.74 13.07 22.58
C GLN A 207 -4.29 14.34 23.27
N ASN A 208 -5.11 14.18 24.31
CA ASN A 208 -5.64 15.31 25.09
C ASN A 208 -4.57 16.07 25.90
N LEU A 209 -3.35 15.54 26.02
CA LEU A 209 -2.22 16.23 26.65
C LEU A 209 -1.54 17.25 25.75
N ARG A 210 -1.84 17.28 24.44
CA ARG A 210 -1.19 18.20 23.50
C ARG A 210 -1.53 19.64 23.87
N VAL A 211 -0.54 20.53 23.83
CA VAL A 211 -0.70 21.94 24.24
C VAL A 211 -1.68 22.66 23.34
N ASN A 212 -1.74 22.27 22.06
CA ASN A 212 -2.64 22.80 21.05
C ASN A 212 -3.67 21.75 20.61
N THR A 213 -4.20 20.97 21.56
CA THR A 213 -5.30 20.02 21.27
C THR A 213 -6.49 20.79 20.70
N MET A 214 -6.65 20.78 19.37
CA MET A 214 -7.80 21.40 18.70
C MET A 214 -9.06 20.57 18.90
N LEU A 215 -8.88 19.26 19.06
CA LEU A 215 -9.96 18.28 19.14
C LEU A 215 -9.67 17.31 20.29
N PRO A 216 -10.54 17.21 21.31
CA PRO A 216 -10.38 16.20 22.34
C PRO A 216 -10.73 14.82 21.80
N VAL A 217 -10.17 13.75 22.36
CA VAL A 217 -10.52 12.36 22.02
C VAL A 217 -11.98 12.10 22.39
N ALA A 218 -12.67 11.34 21.55
CA ALA A 218 -14.06 10.97 21.78
C ALA A 218 -14.24 10.26 23.13
N PRO A 219 -15.39 10.44 23.80
CA PRO A 219 -15.74 9.64 24.96
C PRO A 219 -15.74 8.14 24.61
N HIS A 220 -15.21 7.31 25.51
CA HIS A 220 -15.10 5.85 25.30
C HIS A 220 -16.45 5.14 25.03
N ASN A 221 -17.58 5.78 25.36
CA ASN A 221 -18.92 5.26 25.14
C ASN A 221 -19.64 5.97 23.97
N LEU A 222 -18.90 6.65 23.08
CA LEU A 222 -19.48 7.35 21.93
C LEU A 222 -20.32 6.41 21.06
N ASP A 223 -19.84 5.19 20.80
CA ASP A 223 -20.60 4.16 20.05
C ASP A 223 -21.95 3.86 20.69
N GLU A 224 -21.99 3.71 22.01
CA GLU A 224 -23.22 3.45 22.75
C GLU A 224 -24.15 4.66 22.72
N ILE A 225 -23.61 5.87 22.92
CA ILE A 225 -24.38 7.13 22.86
C ILE A 225 -24.99 7.31 21.46
N CYS A 226 -24.24 7.02 20.41
CA CYS A 226 -24.67 7.20 19.03
C CYS A 226 -25.55 6.05 18.51
N SER A 227 -25.44 4.85 19.10
CA SER A 227 -26.34 3.72 18.82
C SER A 227 -27.68 3.83 19.55
N ASN A 228 -27.68 4.38 20.77
CA ASN A 228 -28.89 4.60 21.56
C ASN A 228 -29.56 5.89 21.08
N THR A 229 -30.87 5.85 20.80
CA THR A 229 -31.71 6.87 20.13
C THR A 229 -31.59 8.37 20.52
N ASP A 230 -30.72 8.77 21.45
CA ASP A 230 -30.44 10.17 21.78
C ASP A 230 -29.53 10.84 20.74
N LYS A 231 -30.11 11.07 19.55
CA LYS A 231 -29.44 11.76 18.44
C LYS A 231 -28.93 13.14 18.81
N GLU A 232 -29.55 13.82 19.77
CA GLU A 232 -29.14 15.16 20.19
C GLU A 232 -27.86 15.10 21.02
N GLN A 233 -27.77 14.16 21.96
CA GLN A 233 -26.54 13.94 22.72
C GLN A 233 -25.38 13.50 21.81
N CYS A 234 -25.60 12.53 20.93
CA CYS A 234 -24.57 12.10 19.98
C CYS A 234 -24.13 13.28 19.10
N LYS A 235 -25.07 14.04 18.53
CA LYS A 235 -24.76 15.24 17.73
C LYS A 235 -23.91 16.26 18.50
N ASN A 236 -24.29 16.59 19.74
CA ASN A 236 -23.54 17.56 20.54
C ASN A 236 -22.09 17.12 20.80
N ILE A 237 -21.83 15.81 20.90
CA ILE A 237 -20.47 15.28 21.03
C ILE A 237 -19.75 15.31 19.67
N CYS A 238 -20.44 14.93 18.60
CA CYS A 238 -19.90 14.90 17.24
C CYS A 238 -19.60 16.29 16.67
N ASP A 239 -20.33 17.33 17.08
CA ASP A 239 -20.11 18.72 16.65
C ASP A 239 -18.70 19.21 17.05
N ALA A 240 -18.09 18.63 18.09
CA ALA A 240 -16.70 18.93 18.44
C ALA A 240 -15.71 18.46 17.36
N ALA A 241 -16.05 17.37 16.64
CA ALA A 241 -15.24 16.71 15.62
C ALA A 241 -15.67 17.06 14.19
N SER A 242 -16.42 18.15 13.98
CA SER A 242 -16.85 18.54 12.63
C SER A 242 -15.68 18.73 11.66
N CYS A 243 -14.54 19.20 12.16
CA CYS A 243 -13.32 19.38 11.35
C CYS A 243 -12.74 18.07 10.80
N CYS A 244 -13.09 16.90 11.35
CA CYS A 244 -12.58 15.61 10.90
C CYS A 244 -13.21 15.13 9.59
N VAL A 245 -14.37 15.68 9.24
CA VAL A 245 -15.16 15.26 8.07
C VAL A 245 -15.33 16.35 7.02
N ASP A 246 -14.72 17.52 7.24
CA ASP A 246 -14.70 18.58 6.24
C ASP A 246 -13.96 18.12 4.98
N ASP A 247 -14.25 18.75 3.84
CA ASP A 247 -13.59 18.45 2.56
C ASP A 247 -12.05 18.44 2.76
N PRO A 248 -11.30 17.40 2.33
CA PRO A 248 -9.85 17.37 2.47
C PRO A 248 -9.13 18.55 1.78
N GLY A 249 -9.80 19.25 0.85
CA GLY A 249 -9.31 20.51 0.27
C GLY A 249 -9.53 21.76 1.15
N ASN A 250 -10.23 21.63 2.28
CA ASN A 250 -10.47 22.73 3.22
C ASN A 250 -9.29 22.83 4.21
N GLU A 251 -8.75 24.04 4.41
CA GLU A 251 -7.71 24.31 5.41
C GLU A 251 -8.18 24.04 6.84
N ASP A 252 -9.50 24.00 7.07
CA ASP A 252 -10.11 23.66 8.35
C ASP A 252 -10.18 22.13 8.61
N ASN A 253 -9.86 21.29 7.62
CA ASN A 253 -9.84 19.83 7.82
C ASN A 253 -8.69 19.47 8.79
N CYS A 254 -9.06 18.88 9.93
CA CYS A 254 -8.13 18.55 10.99
C CYS A 254 -7.67 17.08 10.98
N PHE A 255 -8.14 16.27 10.01
CA PHE A 255 -7.89 14.83 9.92
C PHE A 255 -6.40 14.48 9.80
N SER A 256 -5.67 15.19 8.95
CA SER A 256 -4.24 14.93 8.70
C SER A 256 -3.36 15.17 9.94
N THR A 257 -3.76 16.08 10.84
CA THR A 257 -2.99 16.45 12.04
C THR A 257 -3.52 15.84 13.32
N ASN A 258 -4.73 15.25 13.27
CA ASN A 258 -5.44 14.65 14.41
C ASN A 258 -6.01 13.28 14.05
N PHE A 259 -5.33 12.49 13.22
CA PHE A 259 -5.83 11.20 12.72
C PHE A 259 -6.37 10.30 13.84
N ILE A 260 -5.60 10.11 14.92
CA ILE A 260 -5.99 9.27 16.06
C ILE A 260 -7.25 9.81 16.76
N THR A 261 -7.31 11.13 16.94
CA THR A 261 -8.49 11.76 17.54
C THR A 261 -9.70 11.64 16.62
N CYS A 262 -9.56 11.91 15.33
CA CYS A 262 -10.64 11.81 14.36
C CYS A 262 -11.17 10.38 14.21
N THR A 263 -10.29 9.38 14.24
CA THR A 263 -10.70 7.97 14.22
C THR A 263 -11.48 7.57 15.48
N SER A 264 -11.18 8.17 16.64
CA SER A 264 -12.02 7.96 17.85
C SER A 264 -13.47 8.47 17.68
N TYR A 265 -13.71 9.39 16.74
CA TYR A 265 -15.03 9.88 16.35
C TYR A 265 -15.65 9.14 15.14
N ALA A 266 -15.17 7.95 14.76
CA ALA A 266 -15.73 7.20 13.63
C ALA A 266 -17.26 7.01 13.74
N ALA A 267 -17.76 6.80 14.97
CA ALA A 267 -19.19 6.73 15.26
C ALA A 267 -19.97 8.00 14.86
N CYS A 268 -19.32 9.15 14.71
CA CYS A 268 -19.95 10.40 14.28
C CYS A 268 -20.07 10.55 12.77
N GLY A 269 -19.37 9.72 11.98
CA GLY A 269 -19.36 9.82 10.51
C GLY A 269 -20.76 9.84 9.93
N PHE A 270 -21.67 8.99 10.43
CA PHE A 270 -23.05 8.92 9.93
C PHE A 270 -23.87 10.19 10.23
N LEU A 271 -23.60 10.90 11.33
CA LEU A 271 -24.31 12.13 11.68
C LEU A 271 -23.80 13.34 10.89
N LEU A 272 -22.48 13.44 10.75
CA LEU A 272 -21.87 14.64 10.19
C LEU A 272 -21.92 14.65 8.66
N LEU A 273 -21.81 13.48 8.04
CA LEU A 273 -21.81 13.33 6.58
C LEU A 273 -23.21 12.96 6.01
N ASP A 274 -24.24 12.88 6.86
CA ASP A 274 -25.58 12.37 6.52
C ASP A 274 -25.52 11.00 5.80
N LEU A 275 -24.51 10.20 6.15
CA LEU A 275 -24.28 8.90 5.53
C LEU A 275 -25.23 7.87 6.11
N PRO A 276 -25.70 6.92 5.27
CA PRO A 276 -26.33 5.72 5.80
C PRO A 276 -25.35 5.03 6.76
N ASN A 277 -25.84 4.63 7.94
CA ASN A 277 -25.06 3.88 8.92
C ASN A 277 -24.79 2.47 8.38
N ASN A 278 -23.81 2.37 7.49
CA ASN A 278 -23.37 1.14 6.85
C ASN A 278 -22.29 0.53 7.74
N LYS A 279 -22.70 -0.22 8.77
CA LYS A 279 -21.78 -1.14 9.43
C LYS A 279 -21.37 -2.22 8.45
N VAL A 280 -20.08 -2.47 8.35
CA VAL A 280 -19.55 -3.59 7.58
C VAL A 280 -19.95 -4.86 8.32
N PRO A 281 -20.62 -5.82 7.68
CA PRO A 281 -20.90 -7.10 8.30
C PRO A 281 -19.60 -7.82 8.65
N GLU A 282 -19.50 -8.38 9.86
CA GLU A 282 -18.40 -9.29 10.21
C GLU A 282 -18.30 -10.39 9.14
N PRO A 283 -17.08 -10.77 8.70
CA PRO A 283 -16.91 -11.79 7.69
C PRO A 283 -17.52 -13.11 8.16
N SER A 284 -18.48 -13.63 7.38
CA SER A 284 -19.29 -14.81 7.74
C SER A 284 -18.47 -16.07 8.06
N ASN A 285 -17.20 -16.11 7.65
CA ASN A 285 -16.29 -17.26 7.75
C ASN A 285 -14.99 -16.91 8.50
N GLY A 286 -15.07 -16.31 9.69
CA GLY A 286 -13.97 -15.64 10.42
C GLY A 286 -12.56 -16.29 10.48
N THR A 287 -12.36 -17.57 10.20
CA THR A 287 -11.02 -18.21 10.06
C THR A 287 -10.57 -18.40 8.61
N ASP A 288 -11.51 -18.59 7.69
CA ASP A 288 -11.21 -18.96 6.30
C ASP A 288 -11.01 -17.72 5.43
N PHE A 289 -11.44 -16.53 5.88
CA PHE A 289 -11.36 -15.31 5.08
C PHE A 289 -9.91 -14.94 4.68
N ALA A 290 -8.98 -14.97 5.65
CA ALA A 290 -7.57 -14.68 5.37
C ALA A 290 -6.93 -15.72 4.44
N GLU A 291 -7.40 -16.97 4.48
CA GLU A 291 -6.94 -18.05 3.60
C GLU A 291 -7.51 -17.90 2.19
N ILE A 292 -8.82 -17.68 2.07
CA ILE A 292 -9.55 -17.48 0.80
C ILE A 292 -8.98 -16.29 0.02
N CYS A 293 -8.66 -15.20 0.71
CA CYS A 293 -8.09 -14.00 0.10
C CYS A 293 -6.57 -13.89 0.29
N SER A 294 -5.89 -14.99 0.60
CA SER A 294 -4.43 -14.96 0.73
C SER A 294 -3.77 -14.71 -0.62
N PRO A 295 -2.68 -13.91 -0.67
CA PRO A 295 -1.91 -13.70 -1.90
C PRO A 295 -1.54 -15.03 -2.58
N SER A 296 -1.07 -16.01 -1.81
CA SER A 296 -0.69 -17.33 -2.32
C SER A 296 -1.83 -18.06 -3.01
N LEU A 297 -3.05 -18.03 -2.46
CA LEU A 297 -4.20 -18.70 -3.07
C LEU A 297 -4.73 -17.93 -4.29
N LEU A 298 -4.73 -16.59 -4.23
CA LEU A 298 -5.10 -15.76 -5.38
C LEU A 298 -4.12 -15.92 -6.55
N MET A 299 -2.85 -16.25 -6.26
CA MET A 299 -1.79 -16.44 -7.25
C MET A 299 -1.63 -17.88 -7.74
N SER A 300 -2.17 -18.88 -7.03
CA SER A 300 -1.95 -20.29 -7.37
C SER A 300 -2.65 -20.74 -8.65
N GLY A 301 -3.41 -19.85 -9.32
CA GLY A 301 -4.21 -20.19 -10.48
C GLY A 301 -5.31 -21.22 -10.18
N GLN A 302 -5.66 -21.41 -8.90
CA GLN A 302 -6.72 -22.32 -8.52
C GLN A 302 -8.06 -21.78 -9.02
N ASP A 303 -8.72 -22.55 -9.89
CA ASP A 303 -10.04 -22.22 -10.44
C ASP A 303 -11.01 -21.85 -9.30
N GLY A 304 -11.58 -20.64 -9.37
CA GLY A 304 -12.58 -20.14 -8.43
C GLY A 304 -12.03 -19.46 -7.17
N ALA A 305 -10.72 -19.52 -6.87
CA ALA A 305 -10.16 -18.87 -5.68
C ALA A 305 -10.41 -17.34 -5.66
N ARG A 306 -10.26 -16.70 -6.82
CA ARG A 306 -10.57 -15.27 -6.98
C ARG A 306 -12.05 -14.99 -6.79
N ASP A 307 -12.93 -15.80 -7.39
CA ASP A 307 -14.38 -15.63 -7.27
C ASP A 307 -14.84 -15.80 -5.82
N ASP A 308 -14.28 -16.78 -5.11
CA ASP A 308 -14.55 -17.02 -3.70
C ASP A 308 -14.11 -15.82 -2.84
N CYS A 309 -12.94 -15.25 -3.12
CA CYS A 309 -12.48 -14.03 -2.46
C CYS A 309 -13.38 -12.82 -2.81
N ILE A 310 -13.73 -12.60 -4.07
CA ILE A 310 -14.64 -11.53 -4.51
C ILE A 310 -15.99 -11.64 -3.78
N ASN A 311 -16.59 -12.83 -3.78
CA ASN A 311 -17.87 -13.08 -3.13
C ASN A 311 -17.79 -12.85 -1.62
N THR A 312 -16.64 -13.14 -1.01
CA THR A 312 -16.44 -12.88 0.42
C THR A 312 -16.27 -11.39 0.69
N CYS A 313 -15.55 -10.68 -0.19
CA CYS A 313 -15.31 -9.23 -0.12
C CYS A 313 -16.52 -8.37 -0.50
N GLU A 314 -17.55 -8.91 -1.16
CA GLU A 314 -18.75 -8.17 -1.59
C GLU A 314 -19.43 -7.43 -0.43
N GLN A 315 -19.40 -8.00 0.78
CA GLN A 315 -19.99 -7.37 1.98
C GLN A 315 -19.24 -6.12 2.44
N ALA A 316 -17.99 -5.96 2.03
CA ALA A 316 -17.10 -4.85 2.34
C ALA A 316 -16.73 -4.03 1.10
N GLU A 317 -17.50 -4.11 0.00
CA GLU A 317 -17.28 -3.30 -1.21
C GLU A 317 -17.25 -1.80 -0.89
N CYS A 318 -18.01 -1.38 0.14
CA CYS A 318 -17.99 0.00 0.63
C CYS A 318 -16.64 0.41 1.23
N CYS A 319 -15.77 -0.51 1.63
CA CYS A 319 -14.48 -0.17 2.25
C CYS A 319 -13.45 0.33 1.24
N THR A 320 -13.56 -0.09 -0.02
CA THR A 320 -12.62 0.27 -1.07
C THR A 320 -13.20 1.24 -2.11
N ALA A 321 -14.42 1.74 -1.88
CA ALA A 321 -15.04 2.76 -2.72
C ALA A 321 -14.14 4.00 -2.85
N SER A 322 -13.71 4.28 -4.08
CA SER A 322 -12.81 5.40 -4.42
C SER A 322 -13.48 6.41 -5.37
N GLY A 323 -12.88 7.59 -5.52
CA GLY A 323 -13.36 8.61 -6.46
C GLY A 323 -14.65 9.32 -6.05
N VAL A 324 -15.59 9.49 -6.99
CA VAL A 324 -16.88 10.19 -6.74
C VAL A 324 -17.79 9.46 -5.76
N ASP A 325 -17.51 8.18 -5.51
CA ASP A 325 -18.23 7.33 -4.56
C ASP A 325 -17.60 7.33 -3.16
N MET A 326 -16.70 8.29 -2.83
CA MET A 326 -16.18 8.45 -1.46
C MET A 326 -17.29 8.60 -0.40
N LEU A 327 -18.48 9.10 -0.78
CA LEU A 327 -19.64 9.14 0.13
C LEU A 327 -20.19 7.75 0.44
N ASN A 328 -19.97 6.75 -0.41
CA ASN A 328 -20.29 5.36 -0.13
C ASN A 328 -19.13 4.64 0.59
N ASN A 329 -18.01 5.33 0.85
CA ASN A 329 -16.89 4.73 1.55
C ASN A 329 -17.23 4.57 3.05
N CYS A 330 -17.40 3.32 3.48
CA CYS A 330 -17.77 3.01 4.86
C CYS A 330 -16.57 2.99 5.82
N PHE A 331 -15.34 3.17 5.34
CA PHE A 331 -14.14 3.31 6.19
C PHE A 331 -14.27 4.48 7.16
N PHE A 332 -14.98 5.55 6.79
CA PHE A 332 -15.23 6.68 7.68
C PHE A 332 -16.24 6.38 8.79
N THR A 333 -17.13 5.40 8.59
CA THR A 333 -18.17 5.01 9.55
C THR A 333 -17.82 3.77 10.35
N ASP A 334 -16.99 2.89 9.78
CA ASP A 334 -16.61 1.60 10.35
C ASP A 334 -15.18 1.22 9.91
N PRO A 335 -14.15 1.98 10.33
CA PRO A 335 -12.77 1.72 9.92
C PRO A 335 -12.29 0.35 10.39
N PHE A 336 -12.73 -0.09 11.57
CA PHE A 336 -12.35 -1.40 12.11
C PHE A 336 -13.01 -2.55 11.35
N GLY A 337 -14.30 -2.44 11.01
CA GLY A 337 -14.96 -3.38 10.11
C GLY A 337 -14.24 -3.45 8.76
N CYS A 338 -13.81 -2.32 8.20
CA CYS A 338 -13.02 -2.32 6.98
C CYS A 338 -11.62 -2.91 7.12
N LEU A 339 -10.96 -2.74 8.27
CA LEU A 339 -9.67 -3.36 8.54
C LEU A 339 -9.76 -4.89 8.63
N GLU A 340 -10.88 -5.45 9.08
CA GLU A 340 -11.11 -6.90 9.03
C GLU A 340 -11.10 -7.44 7.59
N TYR A 341 -11.43 -6.60 6.61
CA TYR A 341 -11.41 -6.91 5.17
C TYR A 341 -10.15 -6.42 4.45
N ALA A 342 -9.08 -6.07 5.18
CA ALA A 342 -7.87 -5.52 4.56
C ALA A 342 -7.25 -6.44 3.49
N THR A 343 -7.42 -7.77 3.60
CA THR A 343 -6.96 -8.73 2.57
C THR A 343 -7.73 -8.61 1.24
N CYS A 344 -8.93 -8.01 1.22
CA CYS A 344 -9.64 -7.69 -0.01
C CYS A 344 -8.89 -6.68 -0.88
N SER A 345 -8.01 -5.86 -0.30
CA SER A 345 -7.15 -4.96 -1.08
C SER A 345 -6.26 -5.71 -2.08
N TYR A 346 -5.95 -7.00 -1.82
CA TYR A 346 -5.24 -7.83 -2.78
C TYR A 346 -6.05 -8.08 -4.05
N LEU A 347 -7.39 -8.02 -4.02
CA LEU A 347 -8.21 -8.11 -5.24
C LEU A 347 -8.01 -6.91 -6.15
N GLU A 348 -7.78 -5.73 -5.57
CA GLU A 348 -7.48 -4.50 -6.31
C GLU A 348 -6.05 -4.50 -6.86
N VAL A 349 -5.08 -4.99 -6.07
CA VAL A 349 -3.66 -5.13 -6.47
C VAL A 349 -3.39 -6.32 -7.42
N THR A 350 -4.40 -7.17 -7.60
CA THR A 350 -4.39 -8.23 -8.61
C THR A 350 -5.35 -7.94 -9.77
N GLY A 351 -5.91 -6.71 -9.81
CA GLY A 351 -6.50 -6.00 -10.96
C GLY A 351 -7.43 -6.73 -11.93
N GLY A 352 -7.96 -7.92 -11.60
CA GLY A 352 -9.16 -8.49 -12.20
C GLY A 352 -9.07 -9.07 -13.60
N SER A 353 -8.11 -8.66 -14.43
CA SER A 353 -8.02 -9.07 -15.83
C SER A 353 -6.78 -9.89 -16.15
N VAL A 354 -5.68 -9.71 -15.42
CA VAL A 354 -4.43 -10.43 -15.69
C VAL A 354 -4.35 -11.67 -14.77
N PRO A 355 -4.48 -12.90 -15.29
CA PRO A 355 -4.25 -14.10 -14.48
C PRO A 355 -2.77 -14.19 -14.12
N ALA A 356 -2.43 -14.78 -12.96
CA ALA A 356 -1.03 -15.06 -12.65
C ALA A 356 -0.37 -15.89 -13.76
N ALA A 357 0.87 -15.57 -14.10
CA ALA A 357 1.62 -16.34 -15.09
C ALA A 357 1.74 -17.81 -14.66
N PRO A 358 1.74 -18.76 -15.60
CA PRO A 358 2.01 -20.17 -15.29
C PRO A 358 3.33 -20.34 -14.53
N GLU A 359 3.40 -21.27 -13.57
CA GLU A 359 4.61 -21.48 -12.75
C GLU A 359 5.87 -21.79 -13.59
N ASN A 360 5.69 -22.38 -14.78
CA ASN A 360 6.77 -22.71 -15.71
C ASN A 360 7.11 -21.58 -16.70
N ILE A 361 6.54 -20.38 -16.57
CA ILE A 361 6.81 -19.26 -17.49
C ILE A 361 8.29 -18.90 -17.55
N THR A 362 9.02 -19.02 -16.45
CA THR A 362 10.47 -18.74 -16.40
C THR A 362 11.26 -19.75 -17.25
N GLU A 363 10.83 -21.02 -17.26
CA GLU A 363 11.44 -22.06 -18.09
C GLU A 363 11.05 -21.83 -19.56
N LEU A 364 9.75 -21.72 -19.84
CA LEU A 364 9.21 -21.54 -21.20
C LEU A 364 9.74 -20.29 -21.89
N CYS A 365 9.84 -19.18 -21.16
CA CYS A 365 10.35 -17.90 -21.65
C CYS A 365 11.83 -17.67 -21.31
N SER A 366 12.59 -18.73 -21.04
CA SER A 366 14.05 -18.62 -20.99
C SER A 366 14.61 -18.29 -22.37
N LEU A 367 15.74 -17.57 -22.42
CA LEU A 367 16.38 -17.20 -23.70
C LEU A 367 16.69 -18.42 -24.58
N GLU A 368 17.09 -19.55 -23.96
CA GLU A 368 17.35 -20.81 -24.69
C GLU A 368 16.08 -21.33 -25.38
N ASN A 369 14.95 -21.30 -24.68
CA ASN A 369 13.68 -21.77 -25.20
C ASN A 369 13.01 -20.79 -26.18
N ILE A 370 13.23 -19.48 -26.02
CA ILE A 370 12.77 -18.46 -26.98
C ILE A 370 13.50 -18.61 -28.32
N LEU A 371 14.79 -18.92 -28.31
CA LEU A 371 15.60 -19.10 -29.51
C LEU A 371 15.32 -20.41 -30.26
N ASP A 372 14.76 -21.42 -29.58
CA ASP A 372 14.24 -22.62 -30.22
C ASP A 372 12.84 -22.33 -30.78
N SER A 373 12.73 -22.39 -32.11
CA SER A 373 11.49 -22.16 -32.87
C SER A 373 10.26 -22.95 -32.41
N SER A 374 10.44 -24.04 -31.65
CA SER A 374 9.35 -24.89 -31.17
C SER A 374 8.85 -24.54 -29.77
N SER A 375 9.72 -24.07 -28.87
CA SER A 375 9.35 -23.62 -27.52
C SER A 375 9.11 -22.11 -27.44
N GLY A 376 9.66 -21.34 -28.38
CA GLY A 376 9.42 -19.90 -28.47
C GLY A 376 7.96 -19.57 -28.74
N SER A 377 7.23 -20.44 -29.45
CA SER A 377 5.78 -20.28 -29.65
C SER A 377 4.98 -20.46 -28.36
N ASP A 378 5.40 -21.36 -27.47
CA ASP A 378 4.69 -21.58 -26.19
C ASP A 378 4.85 -20.37 -25.26
N CYS A 379 6.04 -19.76 -25.25
CA CYS A 379 6.24 -18.48 -24.57
C CYS A 379 5.37 -17.38 -25.21
N ALA A 380 5.36 -17.28 -26.55
CA ALA A 380 4.57 -16.28 -27.26
C ALA A 380 3.07 -16.39 -26.97
N ASP A 381 2.52 -17.59 -27.00
CA ASP A 381 1.10 -17.82 -26.72
C ASP A 381 0.71 -17.37 -25.29
N ILE A 382 1.61 -17.50 -24.32
CA ILE A 382 1.40 -17.04 -22.94
C ILE A 382 1.54 -15.51 -22.83
N CYS A 383 2.57 -14.95 -23.45
CA CYS A 383 2.89 -13.53 -23.33
C CYS A 383 2.00 -12.61 -24.18
N GLU A 384 1.47 -13.13 -25.29
CA GLU A 384 0.55 -12.43 -26.20
C GLU A 384 -0.92 -12.73 -25.89
N ALA A 385 -1.20 -13.52 -24.84
CA ALA A 385 -2.56 -13.72 -24.36
C ALA A 385 -3.21 -12.34 -24.11
N PRO A 386 -4.46 -12.08 -24.57
CA PRO A 386 -5.12 -10.79 -24.43
C PRO A 386 -5.16 -10.26 -22.99
N GLU A 387 -5.17 -11.17 -22.03
CA GLU A 387 -5.17 -10.89 -20.59
C GLU A 387 -3.79 -10.50 -20.06
N ALA A 388 -2.69 -10.92 -20.70
CA ALA A 388 -1.32 -10.66 -20.26
C ALA A 388 -0.63 -9.56 -21.09
N SER A 389 -1.04 -9.35 -22.34
CA SER A 389 -0.39 -8.41 -23.25
C SER A 389 -0.41 -6.96 -22.73
N CYS A 390 -1.45 -6.58 -21.99
CA CYS A 390 -1.56 -5.28 -21.35
C CYS A 390 -0.51 -5.02 -20.25
N CYS A 391 0.16 -6.05 -19.73
CA CYS A 391 1.27 -5.87 -18.79
C CYS A 391 2.52 -5.23 -19.41
N PHE A 392 2.54 -5.16 -20.73
CA PHE A 392 3.68 -4.66 -21.51
C PHE A 392 3.33 -3.44 -22.34
N GLU A 393 2.08 -2.97 -22.25
CA GLU A 393 1.66 -1.73 -22.87
C GLU A 393 2.14 -0.55 -22.03
N TRP A 394 2.79 0.41 -22.68
CA TRP A 394 3.37 1.58 -22.00
C TRP A 394 2.38 2.76 -21.96
N THR A 395 1.25 2.66 -22.65
CA THR A 395 0.21 3.69 -22.67
C THR A 395 -0.74 3.49 -21.50
N SER A 396 -0.98 4.53 -20.72
CA SER A 396 -1.88 4.52 -19.55
C SER A 396 -3.36 4.20 -19.85
N ALA A 397 -3.73 3.99 -21.12
CA ALA A 397 -5.08 3.60 -21.52
C ALA A 397 -5.23 2.08 -21.70
N ASP A 398 -4.11 1.37 -21.88
CA ASP A 398 -4.08 -0.06 -22.20
C ASP A 398 -3.10 -0.83 -21.27
N ASN A 399 -2.47 -0.14 -20.31
CA ASN A 399 -1.60 -0.78 -19.34
C ASN A 399 -2.44 -1.38 -18.21
N CYS A 400 -2.19 -2.64 -17.88
CA CYS A 400 -2.87 -3.27 -16.75
C CYS A 400 -2.17 -2.96 -15.42
N VAL A 401 -0.94 -2.42 -15.45
CA VAL A 401 -0.15 -2.08 -14.26
C VAL A 401 -0.81 -0.95 -13.47
N ASP A 402 -1.25 0.12 -14.14
CA ASP A 402 -1.94 1.26 -13.52
C ASP A 402 -3.39 0.90 -13.15
N ASP A 403 -3.98 -0.10 -13.80
CA ASP A 403 -5.29 -0.69 -13.46
C ASP A 403 -5.21 -1.65 -12.24
N GLY A 404 -4.11 -1.58 -11.49
CA GLY A 404 -3.93 -2.37 -10.27
C GLY A 404 -3.49 -3.80 -10.52
N ASN A 405 -3.08 -4.22 -11.72
CA ASN A 405 -2.52 -5.56 -11.96
C ASN A 405 -0.99 -5.63 -11.81
N ALA A 406 -0.35 -4.63 -11.18
CA ALA A 406 1.11 -4.54 -11.09
C ALA A 406 1.77 -5.84 -10.61
N TYR A 407 1.17 -6.53 -9.64
CA TYR A 407 1.68 -7.80 -9.14
C TYR A 407 1.56 -8.92 -10.18
N ALA A 408 0.38 -9.12 -10.76
CA ALA A 408 0.15 -10.14 -11.78
C ALA A 408 1.07 -9.91 -12.99
N CYS A 409 1.22 -8.66 -13.43
CA CYS A 409 2.15 -8.28 -14.48
C CYS A 409 3.61 -8.56 -14.13
N GLY A 410 4.01 -8.43 -12.87
CA GLY A 410 5.33 -8.84 -12.39
C GLY A 410 5.63 -10.32 -12.61
N THR A 411 4.61 -11.20 -12.54
CA THR A 411 4.80 -12.64 -12.80
C THR A 411 5.09 -12.97 -14.27
N TYR A 412 4.74 -12.07 -15.20
CA TYR A 412 5.09 -12.19 -16.61
C TYR A 412 6.43 -11.55 -16.96
N TYR A 413 7.25 -11.12 -16.00
CA TYR A 413 8.57 -10.56 -16.28
C TYR A 413 9.42 -11.39 -17.28
N PRO A 414 9.41 -12.75 -17.27
CA PRO A 414 10.13 -13.54 -18.28
C PRO A 414 9.71 -13.25 -19.74
N CYS A 415 8.46 -12.84 -19.98
CA CYS A 415 7.96 -12.43 -21.30
C CYS A 415 8.61 -11.15 -21.84
N LEU A 416 9.22 -10.33 -20.99
CA LEU A 416 9.92 -9.12 -21.42
C LEU A 416 11.02 -9.45 -22.44
N SER A 417 11.66 -10.61 -22.29
CA SER A 417 12.63 -11.16 -23.25
C SER A 417 12.08 -11.30 -24.66
N MET A 418 10.76 -11.49 -24.79
CA MET A 418 10.07 -11.74 -26.05
C MET A 418 9.55 -10.45 -26.70
N LEU A 419 9.04 -9.48 -25.92
CA LEU A 419 8.64 -8.17 -26.46
C LEU A 419 9.81 -7.37 -27.00
N LEU A 420 10.98 -7.53 -26.39
CA LEU A 420 12.21 -6.95 -26.92
C LEU A 420 12.65 -7.63 -28.23
N SER A 421 12.00 -8.74 -28.65
CA SER A 421 12.26 -9.48 -29.89
C SER A 421 11.34 -9.16 -31.06
N SER A 422 10.17 -8.56 -30.85
CA SER A 422 9.14 -8.47 -31.91
C SER A 422 9.22 -7.23 -32.81
N GLY A 423 10.21 -6.34 -32.63
CA GLY A 423 10.42 -5.23 -33.55
C GLY A 423 10.82 -5.70 -34.95
N GLU A 424 10.22 -5.17 -36.03
CA GLU A 424 10.69 -5.41 -37.41
C GLU A 424 12.08 -4.76 -37.60
N VAL A 425 13.14 -5.39 -37.10
CA VAL A 425 14.51 -4.91 -37.29
C VAL A 425 15.18 -5.75 -38.37
N GLY A 426 15.64 -5.08 -39.44
CA GLY A 426 16.23 -5.75 -40.59
C GLY A 426 17.37 -6.70 -40.22
N ASN A 427 17.47 -7.83 -40.92
CA ASN A 427 18.50 -8.85 -40.71
C ASN A 427 19.91 -8.22 -40.61
N LEU A 428 20.48 -8.29 -39.42
CA LEU A 428 21.82 -7.82 -39.13
C LEU A 428 22.84 -8.82 -39.71
N GLN A 429 23.80 -8.33 -40.47
CA GLN A 429 24.84 -9.19 -41.03
C GLN A 429 25.86 -9.56 -39.94
N SER A 430 26.33 -10.81 -39.97
CA SER A 430 27.44 -11.25 -39.11
C SER A 430 28.65 -10.31 -39.24
N PRO A 431 29.36 -10.01 -38.13
CA PRO A 431 30.48 -9.10 -38.14
C PRO A 431 31.59 -9.57 -39.08
N ASN A 432 32.33 -8.59 -39.60
CA ASN A 432 33.54 -8.83 -40.39
C ASN A 432 34.59 -9.56 -39.53
N GLU A 433 35.29 -10.55 -40.09
CA GLU A 433 36.36 -11.29 -39.40
C GLU A 433 37.47 -10.38 -38.83
N ALA A 434 37.62 -9.16 -39.36
CA ALA A 434 38.56 -8.16 -38.85
C ALA A 434 38.16 -7.54 -37.50
N ILE A 435 36.91 -7.75 -37.04
CA ILE A 435 36.40 -7.13 -35.80
C ILE A 435 37.20 -7.58 -34.58
N ASP A 436 37.57 -8.86 -34.49
CA ASP A 436 38.32 -9.40 -33.35
C ASP A 436 39.71 -8.74 -33.23
N GLU A 437 40.36 -8.47 -34.36
CA GLU A 437 41.67 -7.79 -34.38
C GLU A 437 41.51 -6.30 -34.05
N LYS A 438 40.61 -5.61 -34.76
CA LYS A 438 40.47 -4.15 -34.71
C LYS A 438 39.76 -3.64 -33.46
N CYS A 439 38.93 -4.47 -32.84
CA CYS A 439 38.24 -4.16 -31.60
C CYS A 439 38.88 -4.81 -30.36
N SER A 440 40.09 -5.35 -30.48
CA SER A 440 40.88 -5.71 -29.31
C SER A 440 41.19 -4.49 -28.46
N LEU A 441 41.32 -4.66 -27.14
CA LEU A 441 41.61 -3.58 -26.20
C LEU A 441 42.83 -2.74 -26.63
N ASP A 442 43.91 -3.40 -27.02
CA ASP A 442 45.14 -2.74 -27.50
C ASP A 442 44.87 -1.89 -28.76
N SER A 443 44.05 -2.40 -29.69
CA SER A 443 43.74 -1.69 -30.94
C SER A 443 42.81 -0.50 -30.71
N VAL A 444 41.84 -0.63 -29.80
CA VAL A 444 40.94 0.48 -29.44
C VAL A 444 41.71 1.61 -28.77
N GLN A 445 42.68 1.30 -27.91
CA GLN A 445 43.55 2.31 -27.28
C GLN A 445 44.44 3.05 -28.28
N GLU A 446 44.92 2.37 -29.33
CA GLU A 446 45.71 3.00 -30.39
C GLU A 446 44.84 3.81 -31.37
N ASN A 447 43.65 3.31 -31.73
CA ASN A 447 42.73 3.95 -32.67
C ASN A 447 41.30 3.35 -32.61
N SER A 448 40.40 3.95 -31.83
CA SER A 448 39.00 3.49 -31.67
C SER A 448 38.18 3.57 -32.96
N THR A 449 38.49 4.49 -33.87
CA THR A 449 37.68 4.76 -35.07
C THR A 449 37.49 3.52 -35.96
N ALA A 450 38.52 2.69 -36.10
CA ALA A 450 38.42 1.48 -36.91
C ALA A 450 37.48 0.43 -36.29
N CYS A 451 37.37 0.40 -34.96
CA CYS A 451 36.42 -0.46 -34.27
C CYS A 451 35.01 0.14 -34.29
N GLU A 452 34.87 1.46 -34.10
CA GLU A 452 33.58 2.16 -34.21
C GLU A 452 32.90 1.91 -35.56
N GLU A 453 33.65 2.03 -36.68
CA GLU A 453 33.15 1.74 -38.03
C GLU A 453 32.70 0.28 -38.20
N LEU A 454 33.37 -0.66 -37.54
CA LEU A 454 32.99 -2.08 -37.60
C LEU A 454 31.78 -2.40 -36.72
N CYS A 455 31.59 -1.63 -35.64
CA CYS A 455 30.48 -1.81 -34.69
C CYS A 455 29.23 -0.99 -35.05
N GLU A 456 29.34 0.02 -35.92
CA GLU A 456 28.23 0.88 -36.37
C GLU A 456 26.98 0.08 -36.81
N PRO A 457 27.08 -1.00 -37.61
CA PRO A 457 25.90 -1.75 -38.03
C PRO A 457 25.11 -2.33 -36.84
N ALA A 458 25.79 -2.62 -35.73
CA ALA A 458 25.26 -3.29 -34.55
C ALA A 458 24.96 -2.35 -33.39
N VAL A 459 24.89 -1.03 -33.62
CA VAL A 459 24.48 -0.06 -32.59
C VAL A 459 23.10 -0.42 -32.01
N CYS A 460 22.23 -0.99 -32.85
CA CYS A 460 20.94 -1.50 -32.40
C CYS A 460 21.06 -2.66 -31.39
N CYS A 461 22.16 -3.41 -31.34
CA CYS A 461 22.34 -4.49 -30.37
C CYS A 461 22.52 -4.00 -28.93
N THR A 462 22.85 -2.72 -28.76
CA THR A 462 23.12 -2.09 -27.45
C THR A 462 22.22 -0.88 -27.17
N SER A 463 21.34 -0.51 -28.12
CA SER A 463 20.39 0.60 -27.97
C SER A 463 19.17 0.15 -27.17
N ILE A 464 18.69 1.00 -26.25
CA ILE A 464 17.43 0.77 -25.52
C ILE A 464 16.23 1.08 -26.42
N ASP A 465 16.31 2.17 -27.19
CA ASP A 465 15.20 2.67 -27.99
C ASP A 465 15.03 1.91 -29.31
N ASP A 466 16.13 1.38 -29.87
CA ASP A 466 16.19 0.68 -31.15
C ASP A 466 16.85 -0.70 -30.98
N ASN A 467 16.38 -1.48 -30.00
CA ASN A 467 16.99 -2.76 -29.66
C ASN A 467 16.75 -3.81 -30.77
N CYS A 468 17.82 -4.30 -31.40
CA CYS A 468 17.78 -5.38 -32.38
C CYS A 468 18.41 -6.68 -31.87
N PHE A 469 18.87 -6.70 -30.62
CA PHE A 469 19.56 -7.83 -29.98
C PHE A 469 18.78 -9.11 -30.18
N PHE A 470 17.49 -9.10 -29.87
CA PHE A 470 16.71 -10.32 -29.79
C PHE A 470 16.38 -10.94 -31.17
N ASN A 471 16.19 -10.11 -32.21
CA ASN A 471 16.03 -10.60 -33.60
C ASN A 471 17.31 -11.15 -34.22
N ASN A 472 18.45 -10.72 -33.68
CA ASN A 472 19.76 -11.02 -34.23
C ASN A 472 20.68 -11.57 -33.13
N ALA A 473 20.15 -12.33 -32.16
CA ALA A 473 20.86 -12.62 -30.91
C ALA A 473 22.21 -13.31 -31.13
N ASP A 474 22.29 -14.18 -32.14
CA ASP A 474 23.52 -14.86 -32.55
C ASP A 474 24.56 -13.91 -33.16
N VAL A 475 24.11 -12.88 -33.89
CA VAL A 475 24.93 -11.85 -34.52
C VAL A 475 25.31 -10.77 -33.51
N CYS A 476 24.35 -10.27 -32.75
CA CYS A 476 24.53 -9.28 -31.69
C CYS A 476 25.42 -9.81 -30.57
N GLY A 477 25.34 -11.09 -30.21
CA GLY A 477 26.31 -11.70 -29.28
C GLY A 477 27.76 -11.57 -29.77
N LYS A 478 28.00 -11.73 -31.08
CA LYS A 478 29.34 -11.56 -31.67
C LYS A 478 29.79 -10.10 -31.70
N TYR A 479 28.86 -9.18 -31.95
CA TYR A 479 29.15 -7.75 -31.87
C TYR A 479 29.39 -7.30 -30.44
N ILE A 480 28.57 -7.69 -29.47
CA ILE A 480 28.74 -7.31 -28.05
C ILE A 480 30.09 -7.76 -27.53
N VAL A 481 30.50 -9.00 -27.79
CA VAL A 481 31.81 -9.50 -27.33
C VAL A 481 32.97 -8.68 -27.88
N ASN A 482 32.90 -8.27 -29.15
CA ASN A 482 33.99 -7.55 -29.80
C ASN A 482 33.93 -6.03 -29.57
N CYS A 483 32.75 -5.44 -29.62
CA CYS A 483 32.50 -4.01 -29.49
C CYS A 483 32.46 -3.52 -28.06
N ALA A 484 32.37 -4.41 -27.05
CA ALA A 484 32.39 -4.01 -25.63
C ALA A 484 33.59 -3.12 -25.30
N ASN A 485 34.75 -3.35 -25.92
CA ASN A 485 35.96 -2.55 -25.68
C ASN A 485 35.85 -1.06 -26.10
N LEU A 486 34.87 -0.70 -26.93
CA LEU A 486 34.57 0.71 -27.25
C LEU A 486 33.85 1.43 -26.11
N VAL A 487 33.12 0.68 -25.29
CA VAL A 487 32.27 1.21 -24.22
C VAL A 487 32.95 1.11 -22.87
N VAL A 488 33.96 0.23 -22.72
CA VAL A 488 34.76 0.11 -21.50
C VAL A 488 35.47 1.45 -21.23
N PRO A 489 35.14 2.16 -20.14
CA PRO A 489 35.87 3.35 -19.74
C PRO A 489 37.31 2.95 -19.44
N THR A 490 38.28 3.71 -19.95
CA THR A 490 39.72 3.44 -19.77
C THR A 490 40.24 3.76 -18.36
N GLY A 491 39.37 3.71 -17.35
CA GLY A 491 39.70 3.92 -15.94
C GLY A 491 39.61 2.64 -15.12
N ASP A 492 40.52 2.48 -14.15
CA ASP A 492 40.57 1.39 -13.16
C ASP A 492 39.44 1.47 -12.11
N LEU A 493 38.22 1.89 -12.51
CA LEU A 493 37.08 1.96 -11.60
C LEU A 493 36.46 0.57 -11.48
N GLU A 494 36.78 -0.11 -10.37
CA GLU A 494 36.12 -1.35 -9.92
C GLU A 494 34.98 -1.01 -8.95
N ALA A 495 33.84 -1.68 -9.09
CA ALA A 495 32.74 -1.55 -8.13
C ALA A 495 33.12 -2.22 -6.80
N ALA A 496 32.84 -1.55 -5.69
CA ALA A 496 33.00 -2.14 -4.36
C ALA A 496 32.06 -3.35 -4.20
N GLU A 497 32.52 -4.40 -3.49
CA GLU A 497 31.62 -5.48 -3.11
C GLU A 497 30.53 -4.94 -2.17
N PRO A 498 29.25 -5.32 -2.39
CA PRO A 498 28.20 -4.98 -1.45
C PRO A 498 28.48 -5.63 -0.09
N PRO A 499 28.13 -4.95 1.02
CA PRO A 499 28.32 -5.52 2.34
C PRO A 499 27.48 -6.80 2.50
N GLU A 500 28.01 -7.80 3.21
CA GLU A 500 27.39 -9.13 3.34
C GLU A 500 25.95 -9.08 3.89
N ASN A 501 25.61 -8.03 4.64
CA ASN A 501 24.30 -7.83 5.25
C ASN A 501 23.37 -6.93 4.42
N ILE A 502 23.70 -6.56 3.19
CA ILE A 502 22.84 -5.68 2.37
C ILE A 502 21.43 -6.26 2.18
N GLY A 503 21.28 -7.59 2.12
CA GLY A 503 19.98 -8.24 2.05
C GLY A 503 19.11 -8.03 3.29
N ASP A 504 19.73 -7.92 4.48
CA ASP A 504 19.01 -7.63 5.73
C ASP A 504 18.69 -6.14 5.85
N ILE A 505 19.53 -5.27 5.27
CA ILE A 505 19.34 -3.82 5.31
C ILE A 505 18.32 -3.37 4.27
N CYS A 506 18.31 -3.97 3.09
CA CYS A 506 17.47 -3.63 1.95
C CYS A 506 16.35 -4.65 1.67
N SER A 507 16.00 -5.48 2.65
CA SER A 507 14.84 -6.37 2.52
C SER A 507 13.53 -5.57 2.39
N PRO A 508 12.47 -6.13 1.81
CA PRO A 508 11.14 -5.52 1.86
C PRO A 508 10.66 -5.18 3.29
N PHE A 509 11.08 -5.96 4.28
CA PHE A 509 10.79 -5.73 5.70
C PHE A 509 11.54 -4.54 6.31
N SER A 510 12.61 -4.07 5.66
CA SER A 510 13.37 -2.90 6.09
C SER A 510 12.57 -1.60 5.99
N PHE A 511 11.57 -1.55 5.09
CA PHE A 511 10.62 -0.45 5.00
C PHE A 511 9.68 -0.39 6.20
N ILE A 512 9.35 -1.54 6.78
CA ILE A 512 8.48 -1.64 7.97
C ILE A 512 9.26 -1.34 9.25
N THR A 513 10.54 -1.70 9.30
CA THR A 513 11.41 -1.54 10.48
C THR A 513 12.16 -0.21 10.56
N GLY A 514 11.84 0.75 9.67
CA GLY A 514 12.46 2.08 9.67
C GLY A 514 13.90 2.13 9.13
N ARG A 515 14.39 1.06 8.51
CA ARG A 515 15.76 0.96 7.95
C ARG A 515 15.85 1.39 6.48
N SER A 516 14.77 1.90 5.90
CA SER A 516 14.74 2.37 4.51
C SER A 516 15.80 3.43 4.20
N GLN A 517 16.08 4.33 5.15
CA GLN A 517 17.13 5.34 4.99
C GLN A 517 18.53 4.71 4.96
N GLU A 518 18.79 3.70 5.80
CA GLU A 518 20.08 2.98 5.83
C GLU A 518 20.32 2.23 4.51
N CYS A 519 19.27 1.62 3.94
CA CYS A 519 19.33 1.02 2.62
C CYS A 519 19.60 2.05 1.53
N SER A 520 18.86 3.16 1.54
CA SER A 520 19.05 4.27 0.59
C SER A 520 20.49 4.80 0.61
N ASP A 521 21.05 5.04 1.79
CA ASP A 521 22.41 5.53 1.97
C ASP A 521 23.48 4.54 1.46
N LEU A 522 23.23 3.23 1.58
CA LEU A 522 24.09 2.19 0.99
C LEU A 522 23.98 2.17 -0.52
N CYS A 523 22.77 2.26 -1.06
CA CYS A 523 22.51 2.25 -2.48
C CYS A 523 23.06 3.49 -3.19
N VAL A 524 23.05 4.65 -2.54
CA VAL A 524 23.69 5.88 -3.03
C VAL A 524 25.20 5.73 -3.18
N GLN A 525 25.87 4.91 -2.35
CA GLN A 525 27.32 4.67 -2.49
C GLN A 525 27.66 3.83 -3.73
N ALA A 526 26.75 2.95 -4.15
CA ALA A 526 26.92 2.13 -5.35
C ALA A 526 26.38 2.80 -6.62
N SER A 527 25.43 3.73 -6.47
CA SER A 527 24.67 4.34 -7.55
C SER A 527 25.53 4.97 -8.66
N PRO A 528 26.55 5.80 -8.38
CA PRO A 528 27.33 6.43 -9.46
C PRO A 528 28.01 5.41 -10.39
N CYS A 529 28.38 4.27 -9.83
CA CYS A 529 29.18 3.24 -10.48
C CYS A 529 28.31 2.15 -11.14
N CYS A 530 27.16 1.80 -10.55
CA CYS A 530 26.33 0.68 -11.00
C CYS A 530 24.95 1.06 -11.54
N THR A 531 24.49 2.30 -11.36
CA THR A 531 23.16 2.75 -11.84
C THR A 531 23.23 3.74 -13.00
N GLU A 532 24.35 4.43 -13.20
CA GLU A 532 24.52 5.37 -14.31
C GLU A 532 25.31 4.73 -15.47
N MET A 533 24.91 5.02 -16.71
CA MET A 533 25.69 4.72 -17.90
C MET A 533 26.54 5.94 -18.27
N GLY A 534 27.86 5.77 -18.41
CA GLY A 534 28.78 6.86 -18.74
C GLY A 534 30.20 6.59 -18.28
N ASP A 535 31.06 7.63 -18.34
CA ASP A 535 32.49 7.54 -18.00
C ASP A 535 32.76 7.17 -16.53
N GLU A 536 31.76 7.32 -15.65
CA GLU A 536 31.83 6.93 -14.23
C GLU A 536 31.23 5.54 -13.95
N SER A 537 30.70 4.88 -14.99
CA SER A 537 30.08 3.56 -14.86
C SER A 537 31.13 2.45 -14.73
N CYS A 538 31.02 1.65 -13.69
CA CYS A 538 31.80 0.43 -13.51
C CYS A 538 31.03 -0.81 -13.99
N LEU A 539 29.83 -0.65 -14.56
CA LEU A 539 28.97 -1.76 -14.98
C LEU A 539 29.71 -2.75 -15.90
N LEU A 540 30.59 -2.24 -16.77
CA LEU A 540 31.38 -3.04 -17.70
C LEU A 540 32.65 -3.64 -17.07
N ASN A 541 33.26 -2.96 -16.10
CA ASN A 541 34.47 -3.42 -15.42
C ASN A 541 34.18 -4.39 -14.26
N SER A 542 32.98 -4.30 -13.67
CA SER A 542 32.57 -5.07 -12.50
C SER A 542 31.10 -5.52 -12.60
N PRO A 543 30.70 -6.20 -13.69
CA PRO A 543 29.30 -6.56 -13.94
C PRO A 543 28.72 -7.44 -12.85
N THR A 544 29.52 -8.33 -12.26
CA THR A 544 29.08 -9.20 -11.17
C THR A 544 28.78 -8.42 -9.89
N GLN A 545 29.60 -7.43 -9.54
CA GLN A 545 29.41 -6.59 -8.37
C GLN A 545 28.21 -5.66 -8.58
N CYS A 546 28.07 -5.07 -9.76
CA CYS A 546 26.92 -4.22 -10.06
C CYS A 546 25.60 -4.99 -10.12
N ALA A 547 25.59 -6.23 -10.63
CA ALA A 547 24.41 -7.10 -10.55
C ALA A 547 24.01 -7.39 -9.09
N LYS A 548 24.98 -7.60 -8.19
CA LYS A 548 24.70 -7.78 -6.76
C LYS A 548 24.10 -6.51 -6.14
N TRP A 549 24.58 -5.33 -6.51
CA TRP A 549 24.00 -4.06 -6.03
C TRP A 549 22.58 -3.83 -6.59
N ALA A 550 22.37 -4.10 -7.88
CA ALA A 550 21.07 -3.95 -8.54
C ALA A 550 19.96 -4.78 -7.90
N LEU A 551 20.29 -5.98 -7.40
CA LEU A 551 19.35 -6.86 -6.69
C LEU A 551 18.74 -6.26 -5.41
N TYR A 552 19.38 -5.26 -4.80
CA TYR A 552 18.95 -4.69 -3.52
C TYR A 552 18.59 -3.20 -3.59
N CYS A 553 18.97 -2.51 -4.67
CA CYS A 553 18.93 -1.06 -4.78
C CYS A 553 18.06 -0.50 -5.90
N ILE A 554 17.52 -1.37 -6.76
CA ILE A 554 16.49 -1.05 -7.75
C ILE A 554 15.15 -1.53 -7.19
#